data_AF-A0ABD4EDQ3-F1
#
_entry.id   AF-A0ABD4EDQ3-F1
#
_cell.length_a   1.000
_cell.length_b   1.000
_cell.length_c   1.000
_cell.angle_alpha   90.00
_cell.angle_beta   90.00
_cell.angle_gamma   90.00
#
_symmetry.space_group_name_H-M   'P 1'
#
loop_
_entity.id
_entity.type
_entity.pdbx_description
1 polymer ?
#
loop_
_entity_poly.entity_id
_entity_poly.type
_entity_poly.pdbx_seq_one_letter_code
_entity_poly.pdbx_strand_id
1 'polypeptide(L)'
;VSYTHMLYDDIGLTEDVLNYVKYNGNKALSNLGFDPYFEEKDFNPIIENALDTTTKNHDFFSVKGDGYTLALNVEALRDEDFIFEN
;
A
#
# COMPACT_ATOMS: atom_id res chain seq x y z
N VAL A 1 14.69 -22.49 -1.39
CA VAL A 1 14.48 -22.37 0.08
C VAL A 1 15.79 -22.09 0.83
N SER A 2 16.92 -22.79 0.56
CA SER A 2 18.19 -22.57 1.27
C SER A 2 18.69 -21.12 1.31
N TYR A 3 18.54 -20.37 0.21
CA TYR A 3 18.93 -18.96 0.18
C TYR A 3 18.09 -18.07 1.10
N THR A 4 16.79 -18.36 1.24
CA THR A 4 15.90 -17.62 2.14
C THR A 4 16.30 -17.84 3.59
N HIS A 5 16.54 -19.09 4.00
CA HIS A 5 17.03 -19.41 5.33
C HIS A 5 18.35 -18.70 5.66
N MET A 6 19.30 -18.74 4.73
CA MET A 6 20.60 -18.08 4.88
C MET A 6 20.49 -16.58 5.19
N LEU A 7 19.47 -15.89 4.66
CA LEU A 7 19.32 -14.44 4.82
C LEU A 7 18.39 -14.05 5.97
N TYR A 8 17.35 -14.84 6.24
CA TYR A 8 16.21 -14.41 7.05
C TYR A 8 16.03 -15.19 8.35
N ASP A 9 16.79 -16.27 8.59
CA ASP A 9 16.67 -17.07 9.81
C ASP A 9 17.06 -16.24 11.06
N ASP A 10 18.17 -15.50 10.97
CA ASP A 10 18.69 -14.70 12.09
C ASP A 10 17.77 -13.55 12.51
N ILE A 11 16.87 -13.12 11.62
CA ILE A 11 15.89 -12.06 11.88
C ILE A 11 14.46 -12.59 11.99
N GLY A 12 14.27 -13.91 11.97
CA GLY A 12 12.98 -14.57 12.18
C GLY A 12 11.93 -14.30 11.09
N LEU A 13 12.34 -13.90 9.89
CA LEU A 13 11.43 -13.57 8.78
C LEU A 13 11.29 -14.67 7.73
N THR A 14 11.95 -15.81 7.91
CA THR A 14 12.05 -16.83 6.86
C THR A 14 10.70 -17.35 6.38
N GLU A 15 9.77 -17.68 7.28
CA GLU A 15 8.45 -18.21 6.88
C GLU A 15 7.64 -17.19 6.07
N ASP A 16 7.62 -15.93 6.50
CA ASP A 16 6.95 -14.84 5.76
C ASP A 16 7.54 -14.68 4.35
N VAL A 17 8.88 -14.70 4.23
CA VAL A 17 9.56 -14.58 2.94
C VAL A 17 9.30 -15.81 2.07
N LEU A 18 9.24 -17.02 2.66
CA LEU A 18 8.94 -18.24 1.91
C LEU A 18 7.50 -18.25 1.38
N ASN A 19 6.54 -17.77 2.16
CA ASN A 19 5.15 -17.62 1.70
C ASN A 19 5.08 -16.61 0.56
N TYR A 20 5.79 -15.47 0.68
CA TYR A 20 5.89 -14.48 -0.40
C TYR A 20 6.54 -15.02 -1.69
N VAL A 21 7.59 -15.85 -1.57
CA VAL A 21 8.24 -16.50 -2.71
C VAL A 21 7.28 -17.47 -3.42
N LYS A 22 6.51 -18.26 -2.66
CA LYS A 22 5.50 -19.18 -3.22
C LYS A 22 4.38 -18.43 -3.94
N TYR A 23 3.89 -17.34 -3.35
CA TYR A 23 2.93 -16.45 -3.96
C TYR A 23 3.42 -15.95 -5.34
N ASN A 24 4.64 -15.43 -5.42
CA ASN A 24 5.23 -14.98 -6.68
C ASN A 24 5.48 -16.14 -7.66
N GLY A 25 5.82 -17.33 -7.15
CA GLY A 25 5.93 -18.55 -7.95
C GLY A 25 4.62 -18.87 -8.68
N ASN A 26 3.49 -18.81 -7.97
CA ASN A 26 2.16 -18.98 -8.57
C ASN A 26 1.83 -17.86 -9.57
N LYS A 27 2.19 -16.60 -9.29
CA LYS A 27 2.04 -15.50 -10.27
C LYS A 27 2.86 -15.74 -11.53
N ALA A 28 4.10 -16.21 -11.41
CA ALA A 28 4.93 -16.54 -12.56
C ALA A 28 4.34 -17.70 -13.39
N LEU A 29 3.82 -18.74 -12.74
CA LEU A 29 3.11 -19.84 -13.41
C LEU A 29 1.88 -19.32 -14.15
N SER A 30 1.08 -18.48 -13.50
CA SER A 30 -0.10 -17.86 -14.11
C SER A 30 0.25 -17.00 -15.33
N ASN A 31 1.32 -16.20 -15.26
CA ASN A 31 1.83 -15.43 -16.39
C ASN A 31 2.24 -16.30 -17.59
N LEU A 32 2.60 -17.55 -17.34
CA LEU A 32 2.94 -18.56 -18.35
C LEU A 32 1.74 -19.42 -18.78
N GLY A 33 0.55 -19.21 -18.20
CA GLY A 33 -0.67 -19.96 -18.50
C GLY A 33 -0.78 -21.31 -17.79
N PHE A 34 0.03 -21.56 -16.75
CA PHE A 34 -0.04 -22.77 -15.95
C PHE A 34 -0.89 -22.58 -14.68
N ASP A 35 -1.41 -23.69 -14.17
CA ASP A 35 -2.10 -23.74 -12.89
C ASP A 35 -1.14 -23.45 -11.71
N PRO A 36 -1.65 -22.91 -10.59
CA PRO A 36 -0.86 -22.71 -9.40
C PRO A 36 -0.32 -24.03 -8.86
N TYR A 37 0.95 -24.03 -8.44
CA TYR A 37 1.62 -25.23 -7.92
C TYR A 37 1.71 -25.21 -6.39
N PHE A 38 1.87 -24.02 -5.79
CA PHE A 38 2.02 -23.87 -4.35
C PHE A 38 0.67 -23.57 -3.69
N GLU A 39 0.48 -24.06 -2.48
CA GLU A 39 -0.63 -23.62 -1.62
C GLU A 39 -0.49 -22.13 -1.33
N GLU A 40 -1.57 -21.38 -1.53
CA GLU A 40 -1.61 -19.95 -1.24
C GLU A 40 -1.71 -19.76 0.28
N LYS A 41 -0.78 -19.00 0.83
CA LYS A 41 -0.71 -18.67 2.25
C LYS A 41 -0.48 -17.18 2.40
N ASP A 42 -1.12 -16.61 3.41
CA ASP A 42 -0.92 -15.22 3.77
C ASP A 42 0.55 -14.99 4.16
N PHE A 43 1.04 -13.80 3.81
CA PHE A 43 2.34 -13.31 4.26
C PHE A 43 2.16 -11.93 4.91
N ASN A 44 3.26 -11.27 5.23
CA ASN A 44 3.19 -10.03 5.97
C ASN A 44 2.28 -8.99 5.28
N PRO A 45 1.20 -8.52 5.94
CA PRO A 45 0.21 -7.62 5.33
C PRO A 45 0.79 -6.24 5.00
N ILE A 46 1.90 -5.83 5.61
CA ILE A 46 2.61 -4.59 5.22
C ILE A 46 3.13 -4.73 3.79
N ILE A 47 3.63 -5.91 3.42
CA ILE A 47 4.13 -6.19 2.07
C ILE A 47 2.96 -6.31 1.09
N GLU A 48 1.85 -6.95 1.48
CA GLU A 48 0.64 -7.01 0.66
C GLU A 48 0.12 -5.60 0.32
N ASN A 49 0.00 -4.73 1.33
CA ASN A 49 -0.40 -3.33 1.12
C ASN A 49 0.62 -2.55 0.27
N ALA A 50 1.91 -2.86 0.37
CA ALA A 50 2.93 -2.21 -0.46
C ALA A 50 2.84 -2.62 -1.94
N LEU A 51 2.32 -3.82 -2.22
CA LEU A 51 2.09 -4.32 -3.59
C LEU A 51 0.77 -3.83 -4.17
N ASP A 52 -0.18 -3.43 -3.32
CA ASP A 52 -1.44 -2.84 -3.77
C ASP A 52 -1.20 -1.42 -4.31
N THR A 53 -0.97 -1.34 -5.62
CA THR A 53 -0.79 -0.07 -6.33
C THR A 53 -2.11 0.60 -6.70
N THR A 54 -3.28 0.06 -6.31
CA THR A 54 -4.58 0.66 -6.67
C THR A 54 -4.73 2.09 -6.18
N THR A 55 -3.95 2.47 -5.17
CA THR A 55 -4.00 3.82 -4.60
C THR A 55 -2.80 4.71 -4.93
N LYS A 56 -1.71 4.27 -5.58
CA LYS A 56 -0.46 5.08 -5.54
C LYS A 56 0.22 5.41 -6.87
N ASN A 57 -0.22 6.51 -7.47
CA ASN A 57 0.70 7.57 -7.95
C ASN A 57 0.94 8.56 -6.77
N HIS A 58 1.49 8.08 -5.65
CA HIS A 58 1.63 8.84 -4.39
C HIS A 58 3.07 9.32 -4.14
N ASP A 59 3.75 9.67 -5.21
CA ASP A 59 4.94 10.49 -5.14
C ASP A 59 4.68 11.79 -5.91
N PHE A 60 3.88 12.65 -5.29
CA PHE A 60 3.84 14.07 -5.62
C PHE A 60 3.98 14.81 -4.31
N PHE A 61 4.96 15.70 -4.23
CA PHE A 61 4.97 16.79 -3.25
C PHE A 61 3.53 17.27 -3.07
N SER A 62 3.04 17.34 -1.83
CA SER A 62 1.65 17.69 -1.48
C SER A 62 1.12 18.89 -2.28
N VAL A 63 0.58 18.62 -3.46
CA VAL A 63 -0.34 19.48 -4.18
C VAL A 63 -1.65 18.72 -4.14
N LYS A 64 -2.32 18.84 -2.99
CA LYS A 64 -3.76 18.61 -2.78
C LYS A 64 -4.42 17.67 -3.80
N GLY A 65 -4.34 16.37 -3.59
CA GLY A 65 -5.20 15.36 -4.22
C GLY A 65 -5.38 14.22 -3.20
N ASP A 66 -6.55 13.65 -2.93
CA ASP A 66 -7.84 13.65 -3.63
C ASP A 66 -8.99 13.78 -2.64
N GLY A 67 -9.22 15.00 -2.18
CA GLY A 67 -10.34 15.31 -1.31
C GLY A 67 -10.76 16.74 -1.54
N TYR A 68 -11.57 16.99 -2.56
CA TYR A 68 -12.40 18.18 -2.52
C TYR A 68 -13.41 17.97 -1.39
N THR A 69 -13.06 18.40 -0.18
CA THR A 69 -14.08 18.71 0.81
C THR A 69 -14.85 19.89 0.25
N LEU A 70 -15.92 19.60 -0.49
CA LEU A 70 -16.89 20.62 -0.86
C LEU A 70 -17.44 21.14 0.48
N ALA A 71 -17.07 22.36 0.86
CA ALA A 71 -17.67 22.99 2.01
C ALA A 71 -19.17 23.10 1.73
N LEU A 72 -19.99 22.23 2.33
CA LEU A 72 -21.44 22.23 2.13
C LEU A 72 -22.08 23.49 2.73
N ASN A 73 -21.42 24.08 3.73
CA ASN A 73 -21.75 25.37 4.30
C ASN A 73 -20.68 26.39 3.92
N VAL A 74 -20.93 27.13 2.84
CA VAL A 74 -20.19 28.35 2.54
C VAL A 74 -21.04 29.52 3.01
N GLU A 75 -20.59 30.25 4.02
CA GLU A 75 -21.17 31.55 4.35
C GLU A 75 -20.35 32.66 3.69
N ALA A 76 -21.04 33.63 3.09
CA ALA A 76 -20.39 34.79 2.48
C ALA A 76 -19.81 35.67 3.59
N LEU A 77 -18.53 36.03 3.45
CA LEU A 77 -17.87 36.99 4.33
C LEU A 77 -18.64 38.32 4.33
N ARG A 78 -18.81 38.90 5.52
CA ARG A 78 -19.43 40.21 5.74
C ARG A 78 -18.42 41.14 6.39
N ASP A 79 -18.60 42.45 6.20
CA ASP A 79 -17.73 43.45 6.82
C ASP A 79 -17.73 43.36 8.36
N GLU A 80 -18.82 42.85 8.94
CA GLU A 80 -19.01 42.59 10.38
C GLU A 80 -18.06 41.51 10.94
N ASP A 81 -17.54 40.62 10.09
CA ASP A 81 -16.61 39.56 10.49
C ASP A 81 -15.21 40.12 10.81
N PHE A 82 -14.93 41.37 10.43
CA PHE A 82 -13.66 42.02 10.64
C PHE A 82 -13.72 43.00 11.82
N ILE A 83 -13.49 42.49 13.04
CA ILE A 83 -13.34 43.32 14.23
C ILE A 83 -11.88 43.77 14.34
N PHE A 84 -11.63 45.04 14.03
CA PHE A 84 -10.33 45.66 14.27
C PHE A 84 -10.35 46.34 15.64
N GLU A 85 -9.68 45.75 16.64
CA GLU A 85 -9.39 46.43 17.90
C GLU A 85 -8.29 47.47 17.67
N ASN A 86 -8.53 48.71 18.09
CA ASN A 86 -7.51 49.78 18.16
C ASN A 86 -6.86 49.80 19.52
#